data_AF-A0A8H4MW86-F1
#
_entry.id   AF-A0A8H4MW86-F1
#
_cell.length_a   1.000
_cell.length_b   1.000
_cell.length_c   1.000
_cell.angle_alpha   90.00
_cell.angle_beta   90.00
_cell.angle_gamma   90.00
#
_symmetry.space_group_name_H-M   'P 1'
#
loop_
_entity.id
_entity.type
_entity.pdbx_description
1 polymer ?
#
loop_
_entity_poly.entity_id
_entity_poly.type
_entity_poly.pdbx_seq_one_letter_code
_entity_poly.pdbx_strand_id
1 'polypeptide(L)'
;MPLFQSWTRPPSRRIYLILVSPVIGLLLVYLFFAFDTDAFTPKVVVTPISPQQKQATCPPLGGIEDVLVILKTGVTEALEKVPVHFQTTLRCIPNYVLFSDFEEEINGTRVIDVLGNVNETIKRTSPDFDLYNRIHEHGRSGLTPADLSRVPNTAFGMPDNPGWKLDKWKFLPMIDETLRVRDDAKWYVFMEADTYYIWSNLLQWLAQLDPTKPYYLGNPTQIGSDIFGHGGSGFILSREAMRRASDLRAKDLDGWDRYTGEQWAGDCVLGKLLHDAGVPLLWSWPMLQSNTPAEFDHFSEAYSKKPWCFPAVSYHHVGPEDIQELMKFDQMFMQNNSVILHSDVFRHLVHPQLKSLQPDWDNLSDEEHLIDAASCQEMCASEPDCLQYSYEAGKCRTSKMAKIGVPKTGVSSGWMTDRIDAIVKELGSCTKPQWVLP
;
A
#
# COMPACT_ATOMS: atom_id res chain seq x y z
N MET A 1 -5.41 8.51 104.63
CA MET A 1 -6.17 9.26 103.62
C MET A 1 -5.86 8.68 102.24
N PRO A 2 -6.71 7.84 101.65
CA PRO A 2 -6.56 7.41 100.26
C PRO A 2 -7.46 8.24 99.33
N LEU A 3 -6.92 8.66 98.19
CA LEU A 3 -7.61 9.34 97.09
C LEU A 3 -8.38 8.31 96.24
N PHE A 4 -9.65 8.61 95.97
CA PHE A 4 -10.45 7.98 94.92
C PHE A 4 -10.07 8.58 93.56
N GLN A 5 -9.84 7.75 92.55
CA GLN A 5 -9.74 8.15 91.15
C GLN A 5 -10.78 7.36 90.34
N SER A 6 -11.64 8.10 89.64
CA SER A 6 -12.76 7.59 88.84
C SER A 6 -12.28 7.13 87.46
N TRP A 7 -12.84 6.01 86.99
CA TRP A 7 -12.66 5.52 85.62
C TRP A 7 -13.74 6.10 84.70
N THR A 8 -13.34 6.80 83.63
CA THR A 8 -14.23 7.19 82.52
C THR A 8 -13.96 6.31 81.30
N ARG A 9 -15.05 5.82 80.68
CA ARG A 9 -15.05 5.00 79.46
C ARG A 9 -14.67 5.84 78.22
N PRO A 10 -14.01 5.28 77.18
CA PRO A 10 -13.78 5.99 75.93
C PRO A 10 -15.03 5.91 75.01
N PRO A 11 -15.23 6.89 74.11
CA PRO A 11 -16.40 6.93 73.23
C PRO A 11 -16.21 6.04 71.99
N SER A 12 -17.24 5.27 71.67
CA SER A 12 -17.34 4.28 70.57
C SER A 12 -17.40 4.87 69.15
N ARG A 13 -16.98 6.13 68.94
CA ARG A 13 -17.14 6.83 67.65
C ARG A 13 -15.96 6.75 66.69
N ARG A 14 -14.82 6.17 67.08
CA ARG A 14 -13.62 6.09 66.21
C ARG A 14 -13.50 4.83 65.35
N ILE A 15 -14.34 3.82 65.56
CA ILE A 15 -14.20 2.54 64.83
C ILE A 15 -14.87 2.59 63.44
N TYR A 16 -15.90 3.41 63.24
CA TYR A 16 -16.61 3.52 61.95
C TYR A 16 -15.81 4.27 60.86
N LEU A 17 -14.84 5.11 61.22
CA LEU A 17 -14.05 5.87 60.23
C LEU A 17 -12.87 5.08 59.65
N ILE A 18 -12.43 3.99 60.29
CA ILE A 18 -11.26 3.21 59.87
C ILE A 18 -11.64 2.11 58.86
N LEU A 19 -12.89 1.64 58.87
CA LEU A 19 -13.37 0.58 57.97
C LEU A 19 -14.05 1.09 56.70
N VAL A 20 -14.53 2.34 56.68
CA VAL A 20 -15.20 2.92 55.50
C VAL A 20 -14.19 3.34 54.42
N SER A 21 -12.98 3.73 54.81
CA SER A 21 -11.91 4.16 53.88
C SER A 21 -11.40 3.05 52.94
N PRO A 22 -11.04 1.84 53.40
CA PRO A 22 -10.56 0.78 52.50
C PRO A 22 -11.66 0.21 51.60
N VAL A 23 -12.92 0.20 52.06
CA VAL A 23 -14.06 -0.27 51.25
C VAL A 23 -14.36 0.71 50.12
N ILE A 24 -14.34 2.03 50.38
CA ILE A 24 -14.49 3.05 49.34
C ILE A 24 -13.28 3.02 48.39
N GLY A 25 -12.06 2.83 48.90
CA GLY A 25 -10.87 2.70 48.07
C GLY A 25 -10.94 1.49 47.13
N LEU A 26 -11.36 0.32 47.62
CA LEU A 26 -11.57 -0.87 46.80
C LEU A 26 -12.72 -0.71 45.81
N LEU A 27 -13.80 0.00 46.19
CA LEU A 27 -14.90 0.31 45.28
C LEU A 27 -14.47 1.27 44.17
N LEU A 28 -13.64 2.28 44.48
CA LEU A 28 -13.11 3.20 43.48
C LEU A 28 -12.11 2.50 42.54
N VAL A 29 -11.27 1.60 43.06
CA VAL A 29 -10.36 0.77 42.26
C VAL A 29 -11.16 -0.20 41.38
N TYR A 30 -12.18 -0.86 41.93
CA TYR A 30 -13.09 -1.71 41.16
C TYR A 30 -13.83 -0.93 40.09
N LEU A 31 -14.35 0.27 40.39
CA LEU A 31 -14.99 1.13 39.41
C LEU A 31 -13.98 1.60 38.34
N PHE A 32 -12.73 1.92 38.71
CA PHE A 32 -11.69 2.27 37.74
C PHE A 32 -11.37 1.10 36.80
N PHE A 33 -11.25 -0.13 37.31
CA PHE A 33 -10.98 -1.31 36.48
C PHE A 33 -12.22 -1.87 35.76
N ALA A 34 -13.43 -1.64 36.27
CA ALA A 34 -14.68 -2.08 35.67
C ALA A 34 -15.19 -1.11 34.58
N PHE A 35 -14.79 0.16 34.61
CA PHE A 35 -15.14 1.15 33.59
C PHE A 35 -14.12 1.27 32.44
N ASP A 36 -12.96 0.60 32.51
CA ASP A 36 -11.83 0.89 31.61
C ASP A 36 -11.39 -0.28 30.71
N THR A 37 -12.28 -1.24 30.43
CA THR A 37 -11.99 -2.29 29.41
C THR A 37 -13.06 -2.44 28.33
N ASP A 38 -14.31 -2.03 28.59
CA ASP A 38 -15.40 -2.10 27.59
C ASP A 38 -15.75 -0.75 26.94
N ALA A 39 -15.24 0.38 27.44
CA ALA A 39 -15.66 1.71 27.00
C ALA A 39 -14.87 2.30 25.81
N PHE A 40 -13.80 1.64 25.35
CA PHE A 40 -12.92 2.14 24.29
C PHE A 40 -12.56 1.11 23.22
N THR A 41 -13.45 0.16 22.94
CA THR A 41 -13.47 -0.48 21.62
C THR A 41 -14.51 0.25 20.77
N PRO A 42 -14.14 1.30 20.00
CA PRO A 42 -15.02 1.76 18.95
C PRO A 42 -15.29 0.55 18.07
N LYS A 43 -16.52 0.05 18.05
CA LYS A 43 -16.97 -0.85 16.99
C LYS A 43 -16.75 -0.07 15.70
N VAL A 44 -15.70 -0.41 14.97
CA VAL A 44 -15.51 0.07 13.61
C VAL A 44 -16.66 -0.53 12.83
N VAL A 45 -17.76 0.21 12.75
CA VAL A 45 -18.87 -0.11 11.88
C VAL A 45 -18.31 0.12 10.49
N VAL A 46 -17.89 -0.96 9.82
CA VAL A 46 -17.79 -0.97 8.37
C VAL A 46 -19.19 -0.58 7.90
N THR A 47 -19.35 0.67 7.47
CA THR A 47 -20.65 1.18 7.05
C THR A 47 -21.11 0.27 5.91
N PRO A 48 -22.22 -0.48 6.06
CA PRO A 48 -22.72 -1.28 4.96
C PRO A 48 -23.02 -0.32 3.81
N ILE A 49 -22.55 -0.67 2.62
CA ILE A 49 -22.71 0.08 1.37
C ILE A 49 -24.12 0.70 1.30
N SER A 50 -24.18 2.02 1.04
CA SER A 50 -25.45 2.72 0.79
C SER A 50 -26.28 1.94 -0.24
N PRO A 51 -27.58 1.67 0.00
CA PRO A 51 -28.44 0.93 -0.93
C PRO A 51 -28.52 1.52 -2.35
N GLN A 52 -28.01 2.74 -2.56
CA GLN A 52 -28.08 3.48 -3.82
C GLN A 52 -27.03 3.04 -4.87
N GLN A 53 -26.02 2.23 -4.52
CA GLN A 53 -25.07 1.66 -5.50
C GLN A 53 -25.51 0.31 -6.10
N LYS A 54 -26.71 -0.19 -5.75
CA LYS A 54 -27.26 -1.47 -6.23
C LYS A 54 -27.62 -1.55 -7.72
N GLN A 55 -27.27 -0.55 -8.54
CA GLN A 55 -27.77 -0.44 -9.92
C GLN A 55 -26.71 -0.56 -11.02
N ALA A 56 -25.64 -1.31 -10.75
CA ALA A 56 -24.79 -1.94 -11.78
C ALA A 56 -24.40 -3.35 -11.34
N THR A 57 -24.59 -4.36 -12.19
CA THR A 57 -24.25 -5.75 -11.89
C THR A 57 -22.74 -5.88 -11.71
N CYS A 58 -22.29 -6.12 -10.48
CA CYS A 58 -20.91 -6.56 -10.21
C CYS A 58 -20.71 -7.99 -10.72
N PRO A 59 -19.54 -8.32 -11.29
CA PRO A 59 -19.21 -9.69 -11.65
C PRO A 59 -19.17 -10.58 -10.39
N PRO A 60 -19.41 -11.90 -10.52
CA PRO A 60 -19.18 -12.82 -9.41
C PRO A 60 -17.68 -12.91 -9.10
N LEU A 61 -17.27 -12.34 -7.96
CA LEU A 61 -15.90 -12.38 -7.46
C LEU A 61 -15.79 -13.44 -6.35
N GLY A 62 -15.56 -14.70 -6.75
CA GLY A 62 -15.47 -15.81 -5.79
C GLY A 62 -14.38 -15.59 -4.74
N GLY A 63 -14.73 -15.68 -3.46
CA GLY A 63 -13.80 -15.48 -2.34
C GLY A 63 -13.63 -14.03 -1.87
N ILE A 64 -14.26 -13.05 -2.51
CA ILE A 64 -14.10 -11.64 -2.11
C ILE A 64 -14.61 -11.33 -0.69
N GLU A 65 -15.60 -12.09 -0.21
CA GLU A 65 -16.14 -11.93 1.15
C GLU A 65 -15.12 -12.29 2.25
N ASP A 66 -14.12 -13.11 1.90
CA ASP A 66 -13.03 -13.53 2.78
C ASP A 66 -11.84 -12.55 2.77
N VAL A 67 -11.93 -11.47 1.98
CA VAL A 67 -10.89 -10.44 1.84
C VAL A 67 -11.30 -9.19 2.62
N LEU A 68 -10.36 -8.57 3.34
CA LEU A 68 -10.44 -7.17 3.75
C LEU A 68 -9.44 -6.36 2.92
N VAL A 69 -9.90 -5.28 2.31
CA VAL A 69 -9.03 -4.35 1.57
C VAL A 69 -8.68 -3.15 2.45
N ILE A 70 -7.40 -2.83 2.52
CA ILE A 70 -6.85 -1.75 3.31
C ILE A 70 -6.30 -0.72 2.34
N LEU A 71 -7.00 0.41 2.19
CA LEU A 71 -6.54 1.53 1.37
C LEU A 71 -5.86 2.55 2.27
N LYS A 72 -4.54 2.68 2.15
CA LYS A 72 -3.72 3.71 2.81
C LYS A 72 -3.66 4.97 1.94
N THR A 73 -3.78 6.14 2.57
CA THR A 73 -3.60 7.44 1.94
C THR A 73 -2.99 8.45 2.92
N GLY A 74 -2.57 9.63 2.44
CA GLY A 74 -2.27 10.80 3.29
C GLY A 74 -3.28 11.92 3.11
N VAL A 75 -3.45 12.79 4.12
CA VAL A 75 -4.33 13.97 4.04
C VAL A 75 -3.99 14.89 2.85
N THR A 76 -2.73 14.87 2.42
CA THR A 76 -2.15 15.66 1.33
C THR A 76 -2.63 15.23 -0.06
N GLU A 77 -3.12 13.99 -0.20
CA GLU A 77 -3.50 13.41 -1.50
C GLU A 77 -4.88 12.74 -1.49
N ALA A 78 -5.47 12.51 -0.31
CA ALA A 78 -6.69 11.70 -0.16
C ALA A 78 -7.87 12.20 -1.01
N LEU A 79 -8.13 13.52 -1.04
CA LEU A 79 -9.24 14.07 -1.84
C LEU A 79 -9.03 14.00 -3.35
N GLU A 80 -7.78 13.90 -3.80
CA GLU A 80 -7.46 13.74 -5.23
C GLU A 80 -7.55 12.27 -5.63
N LYS A 81 -6.94 11.38 -4.83
CA LYS A 81 -6.68 10.00 -5.23
C LYS A 81 -7.73 9.00 -4.77
N VAL A 82 -8.37 9.19 -3.62
CA VAL A 82 -9.35 8.22 -3.09
C VAL A 82 -10.67 8.15 -3.89
N PRO A 83 -11.30 9.27 -4.31
CA PRO A 83 -12.66 9.24 -4.85
C PRO A 83 -12.88 8.33 -6.05
N VAL A 84 -11.86 8.15 -6.91
CA VAL A 84 -11.95 7.30 -8.09
C VAL A 84 -12.25 5.84 -7.70
N HIS A 85 -11.68 5.35 -6.61
CA HIS A 85 -11.80 3.95 -6.21
C HIS A 85 -13.24 3.54 -5.86
N PHE A 86 -14.05 4.44 -5.30
CA PHE A 86 -15.46 4.16 -5.00
C PHE A 86 -16.29 3.85 -6.25
N GLN A 87 -15.83 4.33 -7.41
CA GLN A 87 -16.47 4.10 -8.70
C GLN A 87 -15.75 3.02 -9.53
N THR A 88 -14.52 2.66 -9.15
CA THR A 88 -13.66 1.72 -9.87
C THR A 88 -13.25 0.54 -8.97
N THR A 89 -12.03 0.56 -8.41
CA THR A 89 -11.37 -0.55 -7.72
C THR A 89 -12.16 -1.11 -6.54
N LEU A 90 -12.81 -0.26 -5.75
CA LEU A 90 -13.58 -0.66 -4.56
C LEU A 90 -15.07 -0.87 -4.84
N ARG A 91 -15.56 -0.53 -6.04
CA ARG A 91 -16.99 -0.51 -6.36
C ARG A 91 -17.70 -1.84 -6.07
N CYS A 92 -17.01 -2.95 -6.28
CA CYS A 92 -17.55 -4.31 -6.11
C CYS A 92 -16.93 -5.05 -4.91
N ILE A 93 -16.32 -4.31 -3.99
CA ILE A 93 -15.61 -4.86 -2.85
C ILE A 93 -16.46 -4.65 -1.59
N PRO A 94 -16.96 -5.73 -0.96
CA PRO A 94 -17.88 -5.63 0.17
C PRO A 94 -17.21 -5.17 1.46
N ASN A 95 -15.90 -5.45 1.61
CA ASN A 95 -15.16 -5.21 2.84
C ASN A 95 -13.89 -4.40 2.55
N TYR A 96 -13.89 -3.13 2.94
CA TYR A 96 -12.71 -2.28 2.84
C TYR A 96 -12.66 -1.29 4.01
N VAL A 97 -11.46 -0.81 4.31
CA VAL A 97 -11.18 0.24 5.30
C VAL A 97 -10.21 1.25 4.68
N LEU A 98 -10.39 2.53 5.01
CA LEU A 98 -9.48 3.60 4.63
C LEU A 98 -8.69 4.05 5.85
N PHE A 99 -7.37 4.02 5.74
CA PHE A 99 -6.46 4.57 6.75
C PHE A 99 -5.73 5.80 6.21
N SER A 100 -5.59 6.80 7.08
CA SER A 100 -4.78 7.97 6.80
C SER A 100 -4.06 8.48 8.06
N ASP A 101 -3.37 9.60 7.91
CA ASP A 101 -2.80 10.41 8.99
C ASP A 101 -3.79 11.46 9.52
N PHE A 102 -5.03 11.46 9.03
CA PHE A 102 -6.07 12.40 9.40
C PHE A 102 -7.45 11.74 9.33
N GLU A 103 -8.23 11.89 10.39
CA GLU A 103 -9.61 11.40 10.42
C GLU A 103 -10.52 12.37 9.66
N GLU A 104 -11.19 11.88 8.61
CA GLU A 104 -12.16 12.64 7.82
C GLU A 104 -13.21 11.73 7.18
N GLU A 105 -14.14 12.33 6.43
CA GLU A 105 -15.12 11.60 5.62
C GLU A 105 -14.93 11.97 4.14
N ILE A 106 -14.79 10.95 3.28
CA ILE A 106 -14.68 11.11 1.83
C ILE A 106 -15.83 10.34 1.19
N ASN A 107 -16.71 11.05 0.47
CA ASN A 107 -17.89 10.49 -0.20
C ASN A 107 -18.76 9.59 0.72
N GLY A 108 -19.00 10.01 1.97
CA GLY A 108 -19.80 9.23 2.92
C GLY A 108 -19.05 8.06 3.57
N THR A 109 -17.77 7.89 3.28
CA THR A 109 -16.93 6.85 3.88
C THR A 109 -15.95 7.45 4.87
N ARG A 110 -15.93 6.91 6.09
CA ARG A 110 -14.98 7.31 7.13
C ARG A 110 -13.56 6.88 6.76
N VAL A 111 -12.63 7.81 6.90
CA VAL A 111 -11.18 7.59 6.88
C VAL A 111 -10.71 7.59 8.33
N ILE A 112 -9.98 6.55 8.73
CA ILE A 112 -9.51 6.37 10.11
C ILE A 112 -8.09 6.91 10.24
N ASP A 113 -7.83 7.76 11.23
CA ASP A 113 -6.47 8.12 11.62
C ASP A 113 -5.77 6.92 12.27
N VAL A 114 -4.80 6.34 11.57
CA VAL A 114 -4.03 5.19 12.05
C VAL A 114 -2.88 5.60 12.98
N LEU A 115 -2.52 6.89 13.01
CA LEU A 115 -1.43 7.41 13.83
C LEU A 115 -1.89 7.85 15.22
N GLY A 116 -3.20 7.87 15.49
CA GLY A 116 -3.76 8.30 16.76
C GLY A 116 -3.15 7.59 17.98
N ASN A 117 -2.82 6.29 17.85
CA ASN A 117 -2.25 5.46 18.90
C ASN A 117 -0.71 5.44 18.95
N VAL A 118 -0.02 6.23 18.13
CA VAL A 118 1.44 6.40 18.23
C VAL A 118 1.78 7.13 19.53
N ASN A 119 2.90 6.76 20.18
CA ASN A 119 3.33 7.33 21.45
C ASN A 119 3.32 8.87 21.45
N GLU A 120 2.62 9.48 22.41
CA GLU A 120 2.46 10.94 22.52
C GLU A 120 3.80 11.69 22.62
N THR A 121 4.82 11.07 23.19
CA THR A 121 6.16 11.68 23.23
C THR A 121 6.74 11.78 21.82
N ILE A 122 6.60 10.74 21.00
CA ILE A 122 7.06 10.74 19.61
C ILE A 122 6.30 11.80 18.81
N LYS A 123 4.96 11.82 18.91
CA LYS A 123 4.13 12.82 18.23
C LYS A 123 4.54 14.25 18.58
N ARG A 124 4.96 14.50 19.83
CA ARG A 124 5.40 15.82 20.30
C ARG A 124 6.85 16.17 19.94
N THR A 125 7.77 15.21 19.90
CA THR A 125 9.21 15.50 19.80
C THR A 125 9.81 15.18 18.43
N SER A 126 9.17 14.34 17.63
CA SER A 126 9.66 14.00 16.30
C SER A 126 9.20 15.04 15.26
N PRO A 127 10.11 15.60 14.45
CA PRO A 127 9.74 16.52 13.37
C PRO A 127 8.93 15.85 12.26
N ASP A 128 8.90 14.51 12.19
CA ASP A 128 8.05 13.79 11.24
C ASP A 128 6.56 14.07 11.50
N PHE A 129 6.19 14.39 12.74
CA PHE A 129 4.81 14.68 13.16
C PHE A 129 4.43 16.16 13.04
N ASP A 130 5.31 17.03 12.51
CA ASP A 130 5.00 18.45 12.36
C ASP A 130 3.75 18.67 11.47
N LEU A 131 3.63 17.91 10.37
CA LEU A 131 2.44 17.94 9.52
C LEU A 131 1.20 17.46 10.29
N TYR A 132 1.30 16.31 10.95
CA TYR A 132 0.23 15.69 11.74
C TYR A 132 -0.32 16.64 12.81
N ASN A 133 0.57 17.29 13.56
CA ASN A 133 0.20 18.20 14.64
C ASN A 133 -0.52 19.44 14.09
N ARG A 134 -0.06 20.02 12.96
CA ARG A 134 -0.72 21.16 12.33
C ARG A 134 -2.13 20.83 11.85
N ILE A 135 -2.32 19.69 11.19
CA ILE A 135 -3.64 19.29 10.69
C ILE A 135 -4.59 18.88 11.82
N HIS A 136 -4.09 18.38 12.95
CA HIS A 136 -4.93 18.11 14.13
C HIS A 136 -5.36 19.38 14.85
N GLU A 137 -4.54 20.43 14.83
CA GLU A 137 -4.88 21.72 15.44
C GLU A 137 -5.84 22.54 14.57
N HIS A 138 -5.67 22.51 13.25
CA HIS A 138 -6.36 23.42 12.32
C HIS A 138 -7.27 22.72 11.31
N GLY A 139 -7.32 21.38 11.30
CA GLY A 139 -7.93 20.62 10.21
C GLY A 139 -7.15 20.80 8.91
N ARG A 140 -7.84 20.64 7.77
CA ARG A 140 -7.24 20.80 6.43
C ARG A 140 -6.64 22.19 6.18
N SER A 141 -7.02 23.24 6.92
CA SER A 141 -6.40 24.57 6.77
C SER A 141 -4.99 24.65 7.35
N GLY A 142 -4.55 23.63 8.10
CA GLY A 142 -3.16 23.46 8.55
C GLY A 142 -2.19 22.98 7.46
N LEU A 143 -2.70 22.61 6.28
CA LEU A 143 -1.89 22.26 5.12
C LEU A 143 -1.30 23.51 4.46
N THR A 144 -0.02 23.41 4.07
CA THR A 144 0.68 24.47 3.34
C THR A 144 0.91 24.07 1.88
N PRO A 145 1.19 25.02 0.97
CA PRO A 145 1.58 24.69 -0.40
C PRO A 145 2.81 23.78 -0.50
N ALA A 146 3.73 23.84 0.48
CA ALA A 146 4.91 22.99 0.53
C ALA A 146 4.53 21.52 0.81
N ASP A 147 3.53 21.28 1.66
CA ASP A 147 3.03 19.93 1.98
C ASP A 147 2.39 19.24 0.76
N LEU A 148 1.91 20.03 -0.22
CA LEU A 148 1.26 19.56 -1.45
C LEU A 148 2.22 19.52 -2.66
N SER A 149 3.48 19.93 -2.46
CA SER A 149 4.45 20.00 -3.56
C SER A 149 5.05 18.62 -3.86
N ARG A 150 5.21 18.31 -5.16
CA ARG A 150 5.92 17.10 -5.59
C ARG A 150 7.42 17.33 -5.42
N VAL A 151 8.05 16.47 -4.61
CA VAL A 151 9.50 16.45 -4.41
C VAL A 151 10.09 15.29 -5.21
N PRO A 152 11.21 15.44 -5.93
CA PRO A 152 11.85 14.33 -6.62
C PRO A 152 12.22 13.20 -5.64
N ASN A 153 11.94 11.96 -6.03
CA ASN A 153 12.38 10.81 -5.28
C ASN A 153 13.90 10.63 -5.42
N THR A 154 14.60 10.34 -4.33
CA THR A 154 16.04 10.09 -4.29
C THR A 154 16.33 8.65 -3.90
N ALA A 155 17.61 8.25 -3.89
CA ALA A 155 18.03 6.95 -3.38
C ALA A 155 17.65 6.70 -1.90
N PHE A 156 17.30 7.75 -1.16
CA PHE A 156 16.89 7.72 0.25
C PHE A 156 15.43 8.17 0.44
N GLY A 157 14.60 8.08 -0.61
CA GLY A 157 13.21 8.54 -0.57
C GLY A 157 13.06 10.04 -0.83
N MET A 158 12.03 10.64 -0.26
CA MET A 158 11.71 12.07 -0.37
C MET A 158 11.89 12.79 0.98
N PRO A 159 13.14 13.05 1.44
CA PRO A 159 13.40 13.54 2.80
C PRO A 159 12.79 14.92 3.09
N ASP A 160 12.60 15.73 2.06
CA ASP A 160 12.01 17.07 2.19
C ASP A 160 10.48 17.06 2.08
N ASN A 161 9.85 15.91 1.81
CA ASN A 161 8.40 15.79 1.72
C ASN A 161 7.80 15.46 3.11
N PRO A 162 7.02 16.36 3.73
CA PRO A 162 6.45 16.12 5.06
C PRO A 162 5.47 14.95 5.09
N GLY A 163 4.68 14.76 4.03
CA GLY A 163 3.77 13.61 3.91
C GLY A 163 4.52 12.28 3.88
N TRP A 164 5.60 12.19 3.11
CA TRP A 164 6.46 10.99 3.03
C TRP A 164 7.09 10.65 4.39
N LYS A 165 7.65 11.64 5.08
CA LYS A 165 8.25 11.43 6.41
C LYS A 165 7.23 10.93 7.44
N LEU A 166 6.00 11.42 7.37
CA LEU A 166 4.91 10.97 8.23
C LEU A 166 4.40 9.57 7.84
N ASP A 167 4.37 9.27 6.54
CA ASP A 167 3.79 8.04 6.00
C ASP A 167 4.45 6.76 6.53
N LYS A 168 5.78 6.77 6.76
CA LYS A 168 6.50 5.62 7.32
C LYS A 168 5.91 5.12 8.64
N TRP A 169 5.32 6.02 9.45
CA TRP A 169 4.76 5.71 10.76
C TRP A 169 3.42 4.96 10.68
N LYS A 170 2.77 4.90 9.52
CA LYS A 170 1.45 4.25 9.36
C LYS A 170 1.53 2.73 9.31
N PHE A 171 2.61 2.17 8.75
CA PHE A 171 2.69 0.76 8.38
C PHE A 171 2.47 -0.21 9.55
N LEU A 172 3.13 0.03 10.70
CA LEU A 172 2.98 -0.87 11.84
C LEU A 172 1.63 -0.70 12.56
N PRO A 173 1.17 0.52 12.92
CA PRO A 173 -0.16 0.72 13.50
C PRO A 173 -1.29 0.15 12.63
N MET A 174 -1.17 0.24 11.30
CA MET A 174 -2.18 -0.31 10.39
C MET A 174 -2.39 -1.81 10.58
N ILE A 175 -1.37 -2.59 10.98
CA ILE A 175 -1.55 -4.02 11.22
C ILE A 175 -2.54 -4.25 12.37
N ASP A 176 -2.36 -3.55 13.48
CA ASP A 176 -3.20 -3.70 14.66
C ASP A 176 -4.59 -3.09 14.46
N GLU A 177 -4.68 -1.91 13.84
CA GLU A 177 -5.97 -1.29 13.53
C GLU A 177 -6.78 -2.14 12.54
N THR A 178 -6.12 -2.75 11.55
CA THR A 178 -6.78 -3.67 10.60
C THR A 178 -7.40 -4.86 11.33
N LEU A 179 -6.69 -5.48 12.27
CA LEU A 179 -7.21 -6.58 13.08
C LEU A 179 -8.37 -6.16 13.98
N ARG A 180 -8.39 -4.90 14.47
CA ARG A 180 -9.54 -4.36 15.21
C ARG A 180 -10.77 -4.14 14.32
N VAL A 181 -10.56 -3.77 13.06
CA VAL A 181 -11.67 -3.65 12.08
C VAL A 181 -12.25 -5.02 11.77
N ARG A 182 -11.40 -6.00 11.48
CA ARG A 182 -11.81 -7.38 11.19
C ARG A 182 -10.62 -8.32 11.40
N ASP A 183 -10.76 -9.30 12.29
CA ASP A 183 -9.72 -10.29 12.59
C ASP A 183 -9.99 -11.67 11.96
N ASP A 184 -11.13 -11.82 11.29
CA ASP A 184 -11.64 -13.07 10.72
C ASP A 184 -11.58 -13.13 9.18
N ALA A 185 -11.00 -12.13 8.51
CA ALA A 185 -10.70 -12.22 7.07
C ALA A 185 -9.61 -13.28 6.82
N LYS A 186 -9.69 -14.00 5.69
CA LYS A 186 -8.63 -14.95 5.29
C LYS A 186 -7.43 -14.21 4.73
N TRP A 187 -7.68 -13.10 4.03
CA TRP A 187 -6.68 -12.30 3.33
C TRP A 187 -6.87 -10.82 3.60
N TYR A 188 -5.75 -10.13 3.78
CA TYR A 188 -5.67 -8.69 4.01
C TYR A 188 -4.86 -8.09 2.85
N VAL A 189 -5.52 -7.31 2.00
CA VAL A 189 -4.95 -6.75 0.77
C VAL A 189 -4.69 -5.27 1.00
N PHE A 190 -3.41 -4.89 1.10
CA PHE A 190 -2.98 -3.52 1.33
C PHE A 190 -2.68 -2.83 0.01
N MET A 191 -3.18 -1.61 -0.14
CA MET A 191 -3.02 -0.79 -1.34
C MET A 191 -2.84 0.69 -0.99
N GLU A 192 -2.19 1.44 -1.86
CA GLU A 192 -2.13 2.90 -1.80
C GLU A 192 -3.18 3.53 -2.74
N ALA A 193 -3.43 4.83 -2.60
CA ALA A 193 -4.47 5.54 -3.35
C ALA A 193 -4.14 5.73 -4.86
N ASP A 194 -2.93 5.38 -5.28
CA ASP A 194 -2.48 5.34 -6.69
C ASP A 194 -2.04 3.92 -7.09
N THR A 195 -2.69 2.91 -6.51
CA THR A 195 -2.56 1.49 -6.86
C THR A 195 -3.86 0.98 -7.46
N TYR A 196 -3.79 0.18 -8.53
CA TYR A 196 -4.94 -0.51 -9.10
C TYR A 196 -4.78 -2.03 -8.98
N TYR A 197 -5.85 -2.73 -8.58
CA TYR A 197 -5.89 -4.18 -8.50
C TYR A 197 -6.83 -4.78 -9.54
N ILE A 198 -6.34 -5.80 -10.26
CA ILE A 198 -7.14 -6.68 -11.12
C ILE A 198 -7.70 -7.80 -10.24
N TRP A 199 -8.92 -7.59 -9.72
CA TRP A 199 -9.52 -8.48 -8.71
C TRP A 199 -9.73 -9.91 -9.18
N SER A 200 -10.10 -10.09 -10.45
CA SER A 200 -10.29 -11.41 -11.07
C SER A 200 -9.02 -12.26 -10.98
N ASN A 201 -7.85 -11.66 -11.22
CA ASN A 201 -6.56 -12.32 -11.12
C ASN A 201 -6.13 -12.53 -9.67
N LEU A 202 -6.29 -11.51 -8.82
CA LEU A 202 -5.93 -11.62 -7.41
C LEU A 202 -6.68 -12.76 -6.72
N LEU A 203 -7.99 -12.86 -6.90
CA LEU A 203 -8.79 -13.89 -6.25
C LEU A 203 -8.47 -15.30 -6.76
N GLN A 204 -8.19 -15.45 -8.06
CA GLN A 204 -7.72 -16.72 -8.63
C GLN A 204 -6.32 -17.11 -8.12
N TRP A 205 -5.48 -16.13 -7.80
CA TRP A 205 -4.20 -16.39 -7.15
C TRP A 205 -4.39 -16.89 -5.72
N LEU A 206 -5.16 -16.15 -4.92
CA LEU A 206 -5.37 -16.44 -3.50
C LEU A 206 -6.11 -17.77 -3.29
N ALA A 207 -6.96 -18.19 -4.23
CA ALA A 207 -7.63 -19.49 -4.21
C ALA A 207 -6.66 -20.69 -4.26
N GLN A 208 -5.41 -20.48 -4.64
CA GLN A 208 -4.37 -21.53 -4.71
C GLN A 208 -3.54 -21.64 -3.42
N LEU A 209 -3.75 -20.74 -2.46
CA LEU A 209 -2.96 -20.63 -1.25
C LEU A 209 -3.81 -20.96 -0.02
N ASP A 210 -3.21 -21.62 0.97
CA ASP A 210 -3.84 -21.90 2.26
C ASP A 210 -3.70 -20.69 3.21
N PRO A 211 -4.78 -19.93 3.50
CA PRO A 211 -4.70 -18.71 4.31
C PRO A 211 -4.35 -18.96 5.79
N THR A 212 -4.28 -20.23 6.23
CA THR A 212 -3.80 -20.60 7.56
C THR A 212 -2.27 -20.63 7.65
N LYS A 213 -1.57 -20.50 6.53
CA LYS A 213 -0.10 -20.39 6.46
C LYS A 213 0.34 -18.93 6.47
N PRO A 214 1.54 -18.62 7.00
CA PRO A 214 2.05 -17.26 7.11
C PRO A 214 2.56 -16.73 5.74
N TYR A 215 1.64 -16.30 4.88
CA TYR A 215 1.99 -15.68 3.61
C TYR A 215 2.13 -14.17 3.71
N TYR A 216 3.24 -13.67 3.16
CA TYR A 216 3.49 -12.27 2.81
C TYR A 216 3.82 -12.18 1.32
N LEU A 217 2.86 -11.71 0.53
CA LEU A 217 2.98 -11.59 -0.93
C LEU A 217 3.30 -10.15 -1.29
N GLY A 218 4.44 -9.89 -1.95
CA GLY A 218 4.86 -8.53 -2.31
C GLY A 218 5.88 -8.48 -3.44
N ASN A 219 5.96 -7.35 -4.12
CA ASN A 219 7.01 -7.07 -5.11
C ASN A 219 8.33 -6.78 -4.37
N PRO A 220 9.40 -7.59 -4.53
CA PRO A 220 10.60 -7.48 -3.72
C PRO A 220 11.38 -6.17 -3.96
N THR A 221 11.79 -5.54 -2.87
CA THR A 221 12.74 -4.44 -2.80
C THR A 221 13.69 -4.67 -1.61
N GLN A 222 14.71 -3.82 -1.47
CA GLN A 222 15.76 -4.01 -0.47
C GLN A 222 16.29 -2.67 0.05
N ILE A 223 16.49 -2.60 1.36
CA ILE A 223 17.24 -1.54 2.05
C ILE A 223 18.22 -2.22 3.00
N GLY A 224 19.52 -2.00 2.80
CA GLY A 224 20.54 -2.69 3.58
C GLY A 224 20.43 -4.22 3.43
N SER A 225 20.25 -4.92 4.56
CA SER A 225 20.02 -6.37 4.58
C SER A 225 18.55 -6.78 4.55
N ASP A 226 17.64 -5.83 4.70
CA ASP A 226 16.21 -6.12 4.83
C ASP A 226 15.58 -6.18 3.43
N ILE A 227 14.99 -7.33 3.11
CA ILE A 227 14.23 -7.57 1.87
C ILE A 227 12.75 -7.56 2.23
N PHE A 228 11.97 -6.76 1.52
CA PHE A 228 10.57 -6.51 1.82
C PHE A 228 9.74 -6.27 0.57
N GLY A 229 8.43 -6.31 0.70
CA GLY A 229 7.48 -6.00 -0.36
C GLY A 229 7.29 -4.49 -0.48
N HIS A 230 7.50 -3.94 -1.68
CA HIS A 230 7.29 -2.53 -1.98
C HIS A 230 5.84 -2.11 -1.70
N GLY A 231 5.64 -1.14 -0.80
CA GLY A 231 4.33 -0.72 -0.32
C GLY A 231 3.37 -0.27 -1.43
N GLY A 232 3.86 0.56 -2.35
CA GLY A 232 3.06 1.08 -3.47
C GLY A 232 2.59 0.03 -4.47
N SER A 233 3.36 -1.05 -4.66
CA SER A 233 2.91 -2.19 -5.50
C SER A 233 1.68 -2.89 -4.93
N GLY A 234 1.33 -2.57 -3.68
CA GLY A 234 0.42 -3.32 -2.85
C GLY A 234 1.06 -4.63 -2.37
N PHE A 235 0.52 -5.15 -1.28
CA PHE A 235 0.96 -6.41 -0.69
C PHE A 235 -0.20 -7.13 -0.02
N ILE A 236 -0.07 -8.44 0.13
CA ILE A 236 -1.11 -9.29 0.70
C ILE A 236 -0.55 -10.06 1.88
N LEU A 237 -1.27 -10.00 2.99
CA LEU A 237 -0.99 -10.78 4.19
C LEU A 237 -2.11 -11.79 4.42
N SER A 238 -1.72 -13.04 4.67
CA SER A 238 -2.64 -14.04 5.23
C SER A 238 -3.07 -13.66 6.66
N ARG A 239 -4.18 -14.26 7.14
CA ARG A 239 -4.60 -14.13 8.54
C ARG A 239 -3.50 -14.49 9.53
N GLU A 240 -2.79 -15.59 9.26
CA GLU A 240 -1.71 -16.05 10.11
C GLU A 240 -0.56 -15.03 10.15
N ALA A 241 -0.20 -14.44 9.01
CA ALA A 241 0.82 -13.39 8.94
C ALA A 241 0.46 -12.15 9.76
N MET A 242 -0.78 -11.66 9.64
CA MET A 242 -1.26 -10.51 10.41
C MET A 242 -1.16 -10.74 11.92
N ARG A 243 -1.61 -11.91 12.40
CA ARG A 243 -1.57 -12.26 13.83
C ARG A 243 -0.13 -12.31 14.35
N ARG A 244 0.77 -12.97 13.63
CA ARG A 244 2.18 -13.07 14.02
C ARG A 244 2.87 -11.71 14.08
N ALA A 245 2.59 -10.83 13.12
CA ALA A 245 3.14 -9.48 13.10
C ALA A 245 2.64 -8.67 14.32
N SER A 246 1.32 -8.69 14.57
CA SER A 246 0.71 -8.03 15.73
C SER A 246 1.26 -8.57 17.06
N ASP A 247 1.32 -9.89 17.22
CA ASP A 247 1.85 -10.57 18.42
C ASP A 247 3.32 -10.24 18.67
N LEU A 248 4.15 -10.16 17.63
CA LEU A 248 5.55 -9.77 17.76
C LEU A 248 5.69 -8.29 18.12
N ARG A 249 4.92 -7.42 17.45
CA ARG A 249 4.93 -5.97 17.71
C ARG A 249 4.54 -5.66 19.15
N ALA A 250 3.51 -6.33 19.67
CA ALA A 250 3.00 -6.15 21.03
C ALA A 250 4.02 -6.47 22.14
N LYS A 251 5.08 -7.24 21.84
CA LYS A 251 6.13 -7.57 22.82
C LYS A 251 7.07 -6.40 23.13
N ASP A 252 7.24 -5.47 22.19
CA ASP A 252 8.17 -4.34 22.32
C ASP A 252 7.74 -3.17 21.42
N LEU A 253 6.62 -2.52 21.78
CA LEU A 253 6.11 -1.37 21.03
C LEU A 253 7.14 -0.23 20.93
N ASP A 254 7.80 0.10 22.04
CA ASP A 254 8.80 1.18 22.09
C ASP A 254 10.02 0.86 21.20
N GLY A 255 10.44 -0.41 21.14
CA GLY A 255 11.51 -0.85 20.25
C GLY A 255 11.15 -0.69 18.78
N TRP A 256 9.93 -1.04 18.38
CA TRP A 256 9.44 -0.86 17.02
C TRP A 256 9.25 0.60 16.64
N ASP A 257 8.74 1.42 17.55
CA ASP A 257 8.60 2.86 17.34
C ASP A 257 9.97 3.53 17.17
N ARG A 258 10.96 3.15 17.98
CA ARG A 258 12.34 3.62 17.83
C ARG A 258 12.95 3.20 16.49
N TYR A 259 12.79 1.94 16.10
CA TYR A 259 13.28 1.45 14.81
C TYR A 259 12.60 2.18 13.64
N THR A 260 11.29 2.45 13.73
CA THR A 260 10.55 3.23 12.73
C THR A 260 11.11 4.64 12.58
N GLY A 261 11.48 5.29 13.69
CA GLY A 261 12.11 6.61 13.69
C GLY A 261 13.48 6.64 12.99
N GLU A 262 14.24 5.54 13.05
CA GLU A 262 15.57 5.39 12.44
C GLU A 262 15.52 5.06 10.93
N GLN A 263 14.35 4.65 10.41
CA GLN A 263 14.17 4.31 9.00
C GLN A 263 13.53 5.47 8.20
N TRP A 264 13.68 5.42 6.87
CA TRP A 264 13.05 6.36 5.94
C TRP A 264 11.89 5.74 5.15
N ALA A 265 11.68 4.43 5.24
CA ALA A 265 10.66 3.68 4.52
C ALA A 265 9.87 2.76 5.48
N GLY A 266 8.54 2.94 5.56
CA GLY A 266 7.70 2.19 6.50
C GLY A 266 7.39 0.76 6.06
N ASP A 267 7.37 0.50 4.76
CA ASP A 267 7.25 -0.84 4.18
C ASP A 267 8.49 -1.70 4.49
N CYS A 268 9.68 -1.10 4.56
CA CYS A 268 10.89 -1.75 5.07
C CYS A 268 10.73 -2.18 6.53
N VAL A 269 10.17 -1.29 7.36
CA VAL A 269 9.93 -1.58 8.79
C VAL A 269 8.95 -2.73 8.95
N LEU A 270 7.86 -2.74 8.17
CA LEU A 270 6.89 -3.83 8.16
C LEU A 270 7.52 -5.14 7.66
N GLY A 271 8.31 -5.09 6.59
CA GLY A 271 8.99 -6.27 6.06
C GLY A 271 9.93 -6.91 7.08
N LYS A 272 10.68 -6.10 7.83
CA LYS A 272 11.49 -6.58 8.95
C LYS A 272 10.63 -7.22 10.04
N LEU A 273 9.55 -6.56 10.48
CA LEU A 273 8.63 -7.13 11.48
C LEU A 273 8.09 -8.49 11.04
N LEU A 274 7.66 -8.61 9.78
CA LEU A 274 7.14 -9.85 9.21
C LEU A 274 8.20 -10.94 9.14
N HIS A 275 9.40 -10.60 8.69
CA HIS A 275 10.54 -11.52 8.67
C HIS A 275 10.85 -12.06 10.08
N ASP A 276 10.98 -11.16 11.06
CA ASP A 276 11.28 -11.52 12.44
C ASP A 276 10.13 -12.30 13.11
N ALA A 277 8.89 -12.14 12.61
CA ALA A 277 7.72 -12.91 12.99
C ALA A 277 7.63 -14.28 12.28
N GLY A 278 8.62 -14.66 11.48
CA GLY A 278 8.66 -15.92 10.75
C GLY A 278 7.70 -15.96 9.55
N VAL A 279 7.48 -14.80 8.92
CA VAL A 279 6.65 -14.60 7.72
C VAL A 279 7.54 -14.07 6.58
N PRO A 280 8.30 -14.95 5.90
CA PRO A 280 9.20 -14.50 4.83
C PRO A 280 8.41 -13.96 3.64
N LEU A 281 8.99 -12.98 2.94
CA LEU A 281 8.44 -12.45 1.70
C LEU A 281 8.42 -13.53 0.61
N LEU A 282 7.26 -13.79 0.03
CA LEU A 282 7.14 -14.46 -1.27
C LEU A 282 7.31 -13.42 -2.38
N TRP A 283 8.39 -13.57 -3.15
CA TRP A 283 8.77 -12.64 -4.21
C TRP A 283 7.78 -12.71 -5.36
N SER A 284 6.81 -11.81 -5.33
CA SER A 284 5.58 -11.87 -6.11
C SER A 284 5.64 -11.09 -7.43
N TRP A 285 6.81 -10.57 -7.79
CA TRP A 285 7.06 -10.13 -9.16
C TRP A 285 6.97 -11.36 -10.10
N PRO A 286 6.35 -11.25 -11.29
CA PRO A 286 5.81 -10.04 -11.92
C PRO A 286 4.30 -9.88 -11.71
N MET A 287 3.67 -10.53 -10.74
CA MET A 287 2.23 -10.37 -10.54
C MET A 287 1.89 -9.01 -9.92
N LEU A 288 2.66 -8.57 -8.92
CA LEU A 288 2.53 -7.25 -8.30
C LEU A 288 3.56 -6.29 -8.90
N GLN A 289 3.15 -5.09 -9.34
CA GLN A 289 4.03 -4.13 -10.02
C GLN A 289 4.17 -2.80 -9.30
N SER A 290 5.40 -2.28 -9.29
CA SER A 290 5.77 -0.94 -8.79
C SER A 290 5.58 0.17 -9.81
N ASN A 291 5.24 -0.18 -11.05
CA ASN A 291 5.20 0.72 -12.19
C ASN A 291 3.80 0.75 -12.80
N THR A 292 3.56 1.74 -13.67
CA THR A 292 2.42 1.76 -14.56
C THR A 292 2.61 0.72 -15.69
N PRO A 293 1.54 0.33 -16.41
CA PRO A 293 1.70 -0.49 -17.61
C PRO A 293 2.61 0.15 -18.67
N ALA A 294 2.65 1.49 -18.73
CA ALA A 294 3.44 2.24 -19.69
C ALA A 294 4.96 2.12 -19.45
N GLU A 295 5.38 1.84 -18.22
CA GLU A 295 6.80 1.77 -17.84
C GLU A 295 7.29 0.33 -17.63
N PHE A 296 6.40 -0.65 -17.67
CA PHE A 296 6.72 -2.04 -17.38
C PHE A 296 7.32 -2.78 -18.58
N ASP A 297 8.42 -3.51 -18.34
CA ASP A 297 9.03 -4.40 -19.32
C ASP A 297 8.38 -5.79 -19.28
N HIS A 298 7.70 -6.14 -20.38
CA HIS A 298 6.96 -7.38 -20.51
C HIS A 298 7.80 -8.54 -21.07
N PHE A 299 9.04 -8.26 -21.54
CA PHE A 299 9.85 -9.20 -22.30
C PHE A 299 11.04 -9.76 -21.53
N SER A 300 11.69 -8.95 -20.70
CA SER A 300 12.89 -9.38 -19.99
C SER A 300 12.59 -10.31 -18.82
N GLU A 301 13.53 -11.22 -18.56
CA GLU A 301 13.48 -12.11 -17.41
C GLU A 301 14.10 -11.42 -16.18
N ALA A 302 13.41 -11.51 -15.04
CA ALA A 302 13.96 -11.17 -13.73
C ALA A 302 13.48 -12.18 -12.69
N TYR A 303 14.26 -12.41 -11.64
CA TYR A 303 13.91 -13.35 -10.56
C TYR A 303 13.48 -14.74 -11.07
N SER A 304 14.14 -15.19 -12.16
CA SER A 304 13.88 -16.44 -12.89
C SER A 304 12.44 -16.57 -13.43
N LYS A 305 11.81 -15.44 -13.76
CA LYS A 305 10.45 -15.36 -14.28
C LYS A 305 10.42 -14.45 -15.50
N LYS A 306 9.71 -14.87 -16.55
CA LYS A 306 9.45 -14.06 -17.73
C LYS A 306 8.00 -13.56 -17.68
N PRO A 307 7.73 -12.25 -17.60
CA PRO A 307 6.40 -11.71 -17.32
C PRO A 307 5.29 -12.21 -18.23
N TRP A 308 5.56 -12.38 -19.52
CA TRP A 308 4.60 -12.66 -20.59
C TRP A 308 3.40 -13.56 -20.20
N CYS A 309 3.65 -14.69 -19.55
CA CYS A 309 2.63 -15.68 -19.19
C CYS A 309 2.20 -15.66 -17.72
N PHE A 310 2.66 -14.69 -16.94
CA PHE A 310 2.17 -14.44 -15.59
C PHE A 310 0.95 -13.49 -15.63
N PRO A 311 0.00 -13.65 -14.70
CA PRO A 311 -1.10 -12.72 -14.50
C PRO A 311 -0.59 -11.35 -14.03
N ALA A 312 -1.19 -10.27 -14.56
CA ALA A 312 -1.02 -8.94 -13.99
C ALA A 312 -2.00 -8.79 -12.82
N VAL A 313 -1.53 -8.49 -11.61
CA VAL A 313 -2.40 -8.38 -10.41
C VAL A 313 -2.53 -6.94 -9.94
N SER A 314 -1.44 -6.18 -9.91
CA SER A 314 -1.47 -4.77 -9.54
C SER A 314 -0.55 -3.91 -10.40
N TYR A 315 -0.89 -2.62 -10.47
CA TYR A 315 -0.04 -1.55 -11.00
C TYR A 315 -0.02 -0.40 -9.99
N HIS A 316 1.07 0.36 -9.97
CA HIS A 316 1.28 1.50 -9.07
C HIS A 316 1.71 2.76 -9.85
N HIS A 317 1.69 3.90 -9.18
CA HIS A 317 1.81 5.23 -9.78
C HIS A 317 0.72 5.51 -10.83
N VAL A 318 -0.45 4.91 -10.66
CA VAL A 318 -1.59 5.10 -11.56
C VAL A 318 -2.52 6.18 -11.01
N GLY A 319 -2.64 7.28 -11.73
CA GLY A 319 -3.52 8.38 -11.34
C GLY A 319 -5.00 8.05 -11.51
N PRO A 320 -5.90 8.96 -11.11
CA PRO A 320 -7.34 8.75 -11.25
C PRO A 320 -7.80 8.46 -12.69
N GLU A 321 -7.17 9.09 -13.68
CA GLU A 321 -7.47 8.85 -15.10
C GLU A 321 -7.00 7.45 -15.53
N ASP A 322 -5.76 7.07 -15.20
CA ASP A 322 -5.21 5.74 -15.48
C ASP A 322 -6.05 4.62 -14.84
N ILE A 323 -6.51 4.81 -13.60
CA ILE A 323 -7.38 3.86 -12.89
C ILE A 323 -8.70 3.64 -13.65
N GLN A 324 -9.27 4.69 -14.24
CA GLN A 324 -10.49 4.55 -15.05
C GLN A 324 -10.22 3.80 -16.36
N GLU A 325 -9.06 4.02 -16.98
CA GLU A 325 -8.66 3.28 -18.18
C GLU A 325 -8.40 1.80 -17.86
N LEU A 326 -7.71 1.51 -16.76
CA LEU A 326 -7.46 0.15 -16.29
C LEU A 326 -8.75 -0.59 -15.94
N MET A 327 -9.73 0.10 -15.33
CA MET A 327 -11.05 -0.47 -15.10
C MET A 327 -11.76 -0.83 -16.40
N LYS A 328 -11.72 0.03 -17.42
CA LYS A 328 -12.32 -0.28 -18.74
C LYS A 328 -11.65 -1.47 -19.38
N PHE A 329 -10.32 -1.55 -19.29
CA PHE A 329 -9.55 -2.70 -19.77
C PHE A 329 -9.93 -3.99 -19.02
N ASP A 330 -9.91 -4.00 -17.69
CA ASP A 330 -10.30 -5.17 -16.86
C ASP A 330 -11.72 -5.66 -17.22
N GLN A 331 -12.66 -4.72 -17.41
CA GLN A 331 -14.04 -5.02 -17.83
C GLN A 331 -14.15 -5.80 -19.14
N MET A 332 -13.21 -5.65 -20.08
CA MET A 332 -13.21 -6.39 -21.34
C MET A 332 -13.03 -7.90 -21.13
N PHE A 333 -12.40 -8.32 -20.03
CA PHE A 333 -12.07 -9.72 -19.74
C PHE A 333 -13.04 -10.37 -18.75
N MET A 334 -13.93 -9.57 -18.13
CA MET A 334 -14.83 -10.06 -17.07
C MET A 334 -15.89 -11.05 -17.55
N GLN A 335 -16.27 -11.04 -18.84
CA GLN A 335 -17.32 -11.92 -19.36
C GLN A 335 -16.92 -13.40 -19.41
N ASN A 336 -15.61 -13.70 -19.49
CA ASN A 336 -15.12 -15.06 -19.70
C ASN A 336 -14.42 -15.66 -18.47
N ASN A 337 -14.41 -14.94 -17.33
CA ASN A 337 -13.59 -15.27 -16.17
C ASN A 337 -12.13 -15.59 -16.55
N SER A 338 -11.63 -14.89 -17.58
CA SER A 338 -10.30 -15.11 -18.13
C SER A 338 -9.26 -14.43 -17.25
N VAL A 339 -8.14 -15.12 -17.03
CA VAL A 339 -6.98 -14.55 -16.35
C VAL A 339 -6.30 -13.56 -17.30
N ILE A 340 -6.16 -12.31 -16.87
CA ILE A 340 -5.47 -11.27 -17.66
C ILE A 340 -3.96 -11.47 -17.50
N LEU A 341 -3.26 -11.81 -18.57
CA LEU A 341 -1.81 -11.99 -18.55
C LEU A 341 -1.10 -10.69 -18.90
N HIS A 342 0.19 -10.60 -18.56
CA HIS A 342 1.06 -9.54 -19.07
C HIS A 342 1.06 -9.47 -20.60
N SER A 343 0.94 -10.62 -21.29
CA SER A 343 0.78 -10.62 -22.74
C SER A 343 -0.51 -9.95 -23.24
N ASP A 344 -1.57 -9.93 -22.43
CA ASP A 344 -2.81 -9.24 -22.76
C ASP A 344 -2.67 -7.74 -22.51
N VAL A 345 -2.06 -7.36 -21.39
CA VAL A 345 -1.73 -5.95 -21.07
C VAL A 345 -0.86 -5.36 -22.18
N PHE A 346 0.21 -6.06 -22.57
CA PHE A 346 1.10 -5.58 -23.62
C PHE A 346 0.32 -5.36 -24.93
N ARG A 347 -0.46 -6.34 -25.38
CA ARG A 347 -1.18 -6.24 -26.66
C ARG A 347 -2.24 -5.15 -26.70
N HIS A 348 -2.91 -4.88 -25.59
CA HIS A 348 -4.06 -3.96 -25.58
C HIS A 348 -3.71 -2.56 -25.09
N LEU A 349 -2.78 -2.45 -24.16
CA LEU A 349 -2.43 -1.16 -23.54
C LEU A 349 -1.08 -0.63 -24.02
N VAL A 350 -0.10 -1.49 -24.32
CA VAL A 350 1.27 -1.05 -24.64
C VAL A 350 1.49 -0.94 -26.14
N HIS A 351 1.36 -2.06 -26.85
CA HIS A 351 1.65 -2.23 -28.27
C HIS A 351 0.98 -1.18 -29.18
N PRO A 352 -0.32 -0.84 -29.02
CA PRO A 352 -0.98 0.14 -29.89
C PRO A 352 -0.41 1.57 -29.77
N GLN A 353 0.32 1.85 -28.70
CA GLN A 353 0.91 3.17 -28.44
C GLN A 353 2.35 3.29 -28.97
N LEU A 354 3.00 2.19 -29.33
CA LEU A 354 4.39 2.19 -29.80
C LEU A 354 4.45 2.70 -31.24
N LYS A 355 5.27 3.73 -31.48
CA LYS A 355 5.40 4.39 -32.78
C LYS A 355 6.83 4.29 -33.32
N SER A 356 7.03 4.45 -34.61
CA SER A 356 8.41 4.52 -35.14
C SER A 356 9.18 5.73 -34.63
N LEU A 357 8.49 6.87 -34.44
CA LEU A 357 9.05 8.10 -33.91
C LEU A 357 7.95 8.94 -33.24
N GLN A 358 8.25 9.51 -32.08
CA GLN A 358 7.37 10.38 -31.31
C GLN A 358 8.17 11.53 -30.67
N PRO A 359 7.86 12.80 -31.03
CA PRO A 359 8.45 13.96 -30.37
C PRO A 359 7.83 14.21 -28.98
N ASP A 360 8.55 14.97 -28.16
CA ASP A 360 8.17 15.39 -26.81
C ASP A 360 7.79 14.22 -25.89
N TRP A 361 8.54 13.13 -26.01
CA TRP A 361 8.27 11.87 -25.35
C TRP A 361 9.55 11.15 -24.97
N ASP A 362 9.61 10.66 -23.74
CA ASP A 362 10.71 9.85 -23.22
C ASP A 362 10.24 8.42 -22.97
N ASN A 363 10.66 7.49 -23.84
CA ASN A 363 10.35 6.07 -23.70
C ASN A 363 11.17 5.36 -22.61
N LEU A 364 11.98 6.11 -21.85
CA LEU A 364 12.82 5.62 -20.76
C LEU A 364 13.93 4.67 -21.23
N SER A 365 14.49 4.92 -22.42
CA SER A 365 15.72 4.25 -22.85
C SER A 365 16.88 4.58 -21.92
N ASP A 366 17.70 3.58 -21.59
CA ASP A 366 18.59 3.59 -20.43
C ASP A 366 20.09 3.55 -20.75
N GLU A 367 20.49 3.02 -21.90
CA GLU A 367 21.89 2.96 -22.30
C GLU A 367 22.32 4.26 -23.02
N GLU A 368 23.02 5.15 -22.31
CA GLU A 368 23.42 6.48 -22.83
C GLU A 368 24.69 6.44 -23.73
N HIS A 369 24.60 7.11 -24.88
CA HIS A 369 25.65 7.28 -25.88
C HIS A 369 25.76 8.75 -26.30
N LEU A 370 26.99 9.23 -26.51
CA LEU A 370 27.28 10.60 -26.93
C LEU A 370 27.35 10.72 -28.45
N ILE A 371 26.19 10.63 -29.11
CA ILE A 371 26.05 10.72 -30.56
C ILE A 371 24.89 11.65 -30.95
N ASP A 372 24.87 12.08 -32.22
CA ASP A 372 23.80 12.95 -32.73
C ASP A 372 22.46 12.23 -32.93
N ALA A 373 21.40 13.02 -33.12
CA ALA A 373 20.04 12.53 -33.24
C ALA A 373 19.85 11.58 -34.44
N ALA A 374 20.46 11.90 -35.57
CA ALA A 374 20.32 11.13 -36.80
C ALA A 374 20.92 9.72 -36.63
N SER A 375 22.07 9.64 -35.95
CA SER A 375 22.78 8.40 -35.69
C SER A 375 22.12 7.53 -34.60
N CYS A 376 21.23 8.10 -33.78
CA CYS A 376 20.65 7.38 -32.64
C CYS A 376 19.74 6.22 -33.08
N GLN A 377 18.90 6.46 -34.09
CA GLN A 377 18.09 5.39 -34.68
C GLN A 377 18.96 4.35 -35.37
N GLU A 378 20.00 4.77 -36.10
CA GLU A 378 20.90 3.87 -36.80
C GLU A 378 21.68 2.96 -35.84
N MET A 379 22.10 3.49 -34.70
CA MET A 379 22.75 2.73 -33.63
C MET A 379 21.81 1.65 -33.06
N CYS A 380 20.56 2.01 -32.74
CA CYS A 380 19.58 1.01 -32.32
C CYS A 380 19.32 -0.01 -33.44
N ALA A 381 19.28 0.43 -34.70
CA ALA A 381 19.14 -0.46 -35.84
C ALA A 381 20.36 -1.39 -36.05
N SER A 382 21.57 -0.99 -35.67
CA SER A 382 22.77 -1.86 -35.76
C SER A 382 22.84 -2.93 -34.68
N GLU A 383 22.26 -2.68 -33.50
CA GLU A 383 22.21 -3.64 -32.40
C GLU A 383 20.98 -4.56 -32.54
N PRO A 384 21.13 -5.89 -32.72
CA PRO A 384 20.01 -6.78 -33.01
C PRO A 384 18.93 -6.84 -31.93
N ASP A 385 19.29 -6.61 -30.67
CA ASP A 385 18.41 -6.70 -29.51
C ASP A 385 17.86 -5.33 -29.05
N CYS A 386 18.23 -4.23 -29.72
CA CYS A 386 17.65 -2.92 -29.42
C CYS A 386 16.20 -2.84 -29.92
N LEU A 387 15.29 -2.47 -29.02
CA LEU A 387 13.85 -2.36 -29.28
C LEU A 387 13.36 -0.92 -29.28
N GLN A 388 14.07 -0.01 -28.63
CA GLN A 388 13.68 1.39 -28.58
C GLN A 388 14.89 2.30 -28.37
N TYR A 389 14.75 3.57 -28.74
CA TYR A 389 15.76 4.60 -28.55
C TYR A 389 15.12 5.94 -28.19
N SER A 390 15.85 6.83 -27.54
CA SER A 390 15.46 8.22 -27.30
C SER A 390 16.63 9.17 -27.48
N TYR A 391 16.33 10.44 -27.79
CA TYR A 391 17.32 11.48 -27.97
C TYR A 391 16.93 12.76 -27.25
N GLU A 392 17.88 13.33 -26.53
CA GLU A 392 17.73 14.57 -25.77
C GLU A 392 19.05 15.35 -25.79
N ALA A 393 19.06 16.54 -26.40
CA ALA A 393 20.17 17.50 -26.30
C ALA A 393 21.59 16.92 -26.49
N GLY A 394 21.81 16.08 -27.50
CA GLY A 394 23.12 15.47 -27.81
C GLY A 394 23.39 14.16 -27.08
N LYS A 395 22.41 13.63 -26.36
CA LYS A 395 22.45 12.33 -25.70
C LYS A 395 21.48 11.39 -26.40
N CYS A 396 22.00 10.33 -26.99
CA CYS A 396 21.21 9.20 -27.44
C CYS A 396 21.09 8.19 -26.31
N ARG A 397 19.95 7.54 -26.17
CA ARG A 397 19.77 6.40 -25.28
C ARG A 397 19.15 5.26 -26.06
N THR A 398 19.63 4.05 -25.86
CA THR A 398 19.05 2.82 -26.44
C THR A 398 18.51 1.92 -25.35
N SER A 399 17.61 1.00 -25.70
CA SER A 399 17.17 -0.03 -24.78
C SER A 399 16.72 -1.30 -25.48
N LYS A 400 16.90 -2.42 -24.77
CA LYS A 400 16.43 -3.75 -25.16
C LYS A 400 14.99 -4.02 -24.69
N MET A 401 14.40 -3.06 -23.98
CA MET A 401 13.04 -3.13 -23.45
C MET A 401 12.08 -2.42 -24.42
N ALA A 402 10.79 -2.75 -24.35
CA ALA A 402 9.75 -2.03 -25.09
C ALA A 402 8.73 -1.46 -24.10
N LYS A 403 8.88 -0.18 -23.79
CA LYS A 403 8.05 0.58 -22.85
C LYS A 403 7.42 1.76 -23.57
N ILE A 404 6.24 2.20 -23.14
CA ILE A 404 5.68 3.47 -23.60
C ILE A 404 6.48 4.63 -23.00
N GLY A 405 6.76 4.63 -21.70
CA GLY A 405 7.38 5.76 -21.01
C GLY A 405 6.42 6.93 -20.81
N VAL A 406 6.93 8.17 -20.80
CA VAL A 406 6.21 9.35 -20.31
C VAL A 406 6.37 10.58 -21.22
N PRO A 407 5.40 11.52 -21.22
CA PRO A 407 5.56 12.80 -21.89
C PRO A 407 6.75 13.58 -21.33
N LYS A 408 7.63 14.10 -22.19
CA LYS A 408 8.77 14.93 -21.78
C LYS A 408 9.22 15.84 -22.92
N THR A 409 9.00 17.15 -22.76
CA THR A 409 9.38 18.17 -23.75
C THR A 409 10.87 18.10 -24.08
N GLY A 410 11.20 18.14 -25.37
CA GLY A 410 12.58 18.16 -25.85
C GLY A 410 13.24 16.78 -25.95
N VAL A 411 12.53 15.69 -25.64
CA VAL A 411 12.95 14.31 -25.91
C VAL A 411 12.21 13.77 -27.12
N SER A 412 12.92 13.10 -28.03
CA SER A 412 12.30 12.38 -29.15
C SER A 412 12.60 10.89 -29.01
N SER A 413 11.57 10.06 -29.09
CA SER A 413 11.67 8.61 -28.86
C SER A 413 11.19 7.81 -30.07
N GLY A 414 11.78 6.65 -30.32
CA GLY A 414 11.37 5.73 -31.37
C GLY A 414 11.40 4.29 -30.90
N TRP A 415 10.59 3.45 -31.54
CA TRP A 415 10.49 2.03 -31.27
C TRP A 415 10.70 1.23 -32.55
N MET A 416 11.45 0.13 -32.43
CA MET A 416 11.70 -0.81 -33.52
C MET A 416 10.50 -1.74 -33.68
N THR A 417 9.37 -1.19 -34.16
CA THR A 417 8.06 -1.87 -34.21
C THR A 417 8.12 -3.24 -34.88
N ASP A 418 8.86 -3.38 -35.98
CA ASP A 418 9.00 -4.67 -36.67
C ASP A 418 9.69 -5.75 -35.82
N ARG A 419 10.67 -5.34 -34.99
CA ARG A 419 11.35 -6.25 -34.05
C ARG A 419 10.44 -6.62 -32.88
N ILE A 420 9.73 -5.63 -32.35
CA ILE A 420 8.75 -5.83 -31.29
C ILE A 420 7.66 -6.80 -31.77
N ASP A 421 7.13 -6.61 -32.99
CA ASP A 421 6.15 -7.51 -33.60
C ASP A 421 6.68 -8.93 -33.77
N ALA A 422 7.95 -9.07 -34.19
CA ALA A 422 8.61 -10.36 -34.30
C ALA A 422 8.71 -11.07 -32.93
N ILE A 423 9.07 -10.35 -31.87
CA ILE A 423 9.10 -10.87 -30.48
C ILE A 423 7.70 -11.28 -30.03
N VAL A 424 6.69 -10.42 -30.21
CA VAL A 424 5.30 -10.72 -29.82
C VAL A 424 4.80 -11.99 -30.53
N LYS A 425 5.16 -12.16 -31.80
CA LYS A 425 4.84 -13.35 -32.60
C LYS A 425 5.58 -14.60 -32.11
N GLU A 426 6.85 -14.48 -31.77
CA GLU A 426 7.66 -15.57 -31.22
C GLU A 426 7.14 -16.04 -29.86
N LEU A 427 6.82 -15.10 -28.96
CA LEU A 427 6.28 -15.41 -27.64
C LEU A 427 4.86 -15.99 -27.70
N GLY A 428 4.08 -15.61 -28.72
CA GLY A 428 2.77 -16.19 -29.01
C GLY A 428 1.79 -16.13 -27.83
N SER A 429 0.84 -17.07 -27.83
CA SER A 429 -0.16 -17.22 -26.77
C SER A 429 0.32 -18.17 -25.67
N CYS A 430 -0.01 -17.86 -24.43
CA CYS A 430 0.30 -18.73 -23.29
C CYS A 430 -0.70 -19.88 -23.21
N THR A 431 -0.22 -21.12 -23.08
CA THR A 431 -1.10 -22.29 -22.94
C THR A 431 -1.82 -22.32 -21.59
N LYS A 432 -1.14 -21.88 -20.53
CA LYS A 432 -1.67 -21.77 -19.16
C LYS A 432 -1.03 -20.56 -18.47
N PRO A 433 -1.76 -19.87 -17.57
CA PRO A 433 -1.17 -18.88 -16.68
C PRO A 433 -0.10 -19.49 -15.78
N GLN A 434 0.99 -18.74 -15.58
CA GLN A 434 2.04 -19.05 -14.61
C GLN A 434 1.78 -18.26 -13.33
N TRP A 435 1.68 -18.95 -12.19
CA TRP A 435 1.41 -18.31 -10.90
C TRP A 435 2.66 -18.31 -10.03
N VAL A 436 2.87 -17.25 -9.26
CA VAL A 436 3.88 -17.25 -8.20
C VAL A 436 3.32 -18.04 -7.01
N LEU A 437 3.97 -19.15 -6.66
CA LEU A 437 3.57 -20.00 -5.54
C LEU A 437 4.81 -20.27 -4.65
N PRO A 438 4.62 -20.65 -3.37
CA PRO A 438 5.71 -20.90 -2.40
C PRO A 438 6.69 -22.01 -2.77
#